data_AF-A0A7X4FDV9-F1
#
_entry.id   AF-A0A7X4FDV9-F1
#
_cell.length_a   1.000
_cell.length_b   1.000
_cell.length_c   1.000
_cell.angle_alpha   90.00
_cell.angle_beta   90.00
_cell.angle_gamma   90.00
#
_symmetry.space_group_name_H-M   'P 1'
#
loop_
_entity.id
_entity.type
_entity.pdbx_description
1 polymer ?
#
loop_
_entity_poly.entity_id
_entity_poly.type
_entity_poly.pdbx_seq_one_letter_code
_entity_poly.pdbx_strand_id
1 'polypeptide(L)'
;DVPLGTVEYEELQLAVQQAEAILESAETAYSQAKQLAEVRVHTQIAQAKAQFEAAEIALQQVIDLSEIRTVTQIEQAEAALESLVANLQKIKSGARAEDRRQAVAGLNQADANLANAQSNHERMTQLFENGAISQQSLESAKTQLDIAMAQHKIATEQLQLIDNGARIEDIQAMEAQVQQAEASLRLAQTQAKTKTWEKDIELARSQLETAQAGLIAANALEDAKSWEAEITSAKTARTQTQVALKLAEKRLKDATIYAPISGVIAKRHLDLGGMALPAAPLFEIVNIDTVIANVDVIETQLSALTLNQQATIEIDGIDTPMSGSITFISPTLQAARRTASVEVRIDNPEGRLKPGMFAKVKVPIKVHTDALLIPRVSLIENANTKTQNIFVIEENVSRRRAVEIGLLQGGVVEVLSGLMEGEAVVTAGQHSLKDGEEVRVVNP
;
A
#
# COMPACT_ATOMS: atom_id res chain seq x y z
N ASP A 1 -13.09 -40.55 -1.21
CA ASP A 1 -12.04 -39.63 -0.71
C ASP A 1 -10.63 -40.21 -0.65
N VAL A 2 -10.33 -41.31 -1.34
CA VAL A 2 -8.94 -41.83 -1.41
C VAL A 2 -8.19 -41.06 -2.51
N PRO A 3 -7.04 -40.44 -2.21
CA PRO A 3 -6.23 -39.77 -3.23
C PRO A 3 -5.60 -40.78 -4.19
N LEU A 4 -5.56 -40.44 -5.47
CA LEU A 4 -4.95 -41.26 -6.53
C LEU A 4 -3.43 -41.08 -6.60
N GLY A 5 -2.94 -39.93 -6.16
CA GLY A 5 -1.52 -39.60 -6.14
C GLY A 5 -1.26 -38.18 -5.63
N THR A 6 0.00 -37.89 -5.36
CA THR A 6 0.49 -36.57 -4.94
C THR A 6 1.65 -36.15 -5.83
N VAL A 7 1.75 -34.85 -6.14
CA VAL A 7 2.79 -34.28 -7.01
C VAL A 7 3.47 -33.13 -6.26
N GLU A 8 4.80 -33.20 -6.08
CA GLU A 8 5.61 -32.09 -5.52
C GLU A 8 5.09 -31.52 -4.18
N TYR A 9 4.46 -32.36 -3.35
CA TYR A 9 3.69 -31.89 -2.18
C TYR A 9 4.55 -31.15 -1.15
N GLU A 10 5.75 -31.66 -0.83
CA GLU A 10 6.64 -31.05 0.17
C GLU A 10 7.16 -29.68 -0.27
N GLU A 11 7.52 -29.53 -1.56
CA GLU A 11 7.99 -28.25 -2.11
C GLU A 11 6.86 -27.21 -2.13
N LEU A 12 5.65 -27.62 -2.52
CA LEU A 12 4.47 -26.76 -2.50
C LEU A 12 4.05 -26.38 -1.08
N GLN A 13 4.22 -27.29 -0.11
CA GLN A 13 3.95 -27.00 1.30
C GLN A 13 4.94 -25.95 1.84
N LEU A 14 6.22 -26.06 1.51
CA LEU A 14 7.21 -25.04 1.84
C LEU A 14 6.88 -23.69 1.19
N ALA A 15 6.43 -23.70 -0.07
CA ALA A 15 6.01 -22.48 -0.77
C ALA A 15 4.81 -21.79 -0.09
N VAL A 16 3.86 -22.56 0.47
CA VAL A 16 2.76 -22.02 1.28
C VAL A 16 3.30 -21.37 2.56
N GLN A 17 4.16 -22.05 3.31
CA GLN A 17 4.76 -21.49 4.54
C GLN A 17 5.54 -20.20 4.27
N GLN A 18 6.29 -20.13 3.16
CA GLN A 18 6.98 -18.92 2.75
C GLN A 18 5.99 -17.78 2.41
N ALA A 19 4.91 -18.09 1.69
CA ALA A 19 3.88 -17.11 1.36
C ALA A 19 3.13 -16.62 2.61
N GLU A 20 2.89 -17.47 3.61
CA GLU A 20 2.31 -17.10 4.91
C GLU A 20 3.22 -16.12 5.66
N ALA A 21 4.52 -16.42 5.76
CA ALA A 21 5.49 -15.54 6.41
C ALA A 21 5.60 -14.18 5.71
N ILE A 22 5.55 -14.17 4.37
CA ILE A 22 5.54 -12.92 3.58
C ILE A 22 4.25 -12.13 3.87
N LEU A 23 3.09 -12.78 3.92
CA LEU A 23 1.83 -12.12 4.26
C LEU A 23 1.88 -11.50 5.67
N GLU A 24 2.37 -12.23 6.66
CA GLU A 24 2.52 -11.74 8.04
C GLU A 24 3.42 -10.49 8.10
N SER A 25 4.53 -10.49 7.36
CA SER A 25 5.41 -9.32 7.25
C SER A 25 4.70 -8.12 6.61
N ALA A 26 3.89 -8.35 5.57
CA ALA A 26 3.12 -7.31 4.88
C ALA A 26 1.97 -6.77 5.73
N GLU A 27 1.33 -7.60 6.55
CA GLU A 27 0.31 -7.18 7.52
C GLU A 27 0.91 -6.32 8.63
N THR A 28 2.08 -6.70 9.12
CA THR A 28 2.84 -5.89 10.09
C THR A 28 3.20 -4.52 9.49
N ALA A 29 3.73 -4.50 8.27
CA ALA A 29 4.08 -3.27 7.57
C ALA A 29 2.86 -2.36 7.33
N TYR A 30 1.72 -2.95 6.94
CA TYR A 30 0.45 -2.22 6.76
C TYR A 30 -0.07 -1.63 8.09
N SER A 31 0.00 -2.40 9.19
CA SER A 31 -0.37 -1.92 10.51
C SER A 31 0.51 -0.75 10.97
N GLN A 32 1.83 -0.87 10.81
CA GLN A 32 2.78 0.19 11.12
C GLN A 32 2.54 1.45 10.28
N ALA A 33 2.32 1.31 8.97
CA ALA A 33 2.00 2.44 8.10
C ALA A 33 0.73 3.16 8.56
N LYS A 34 -0.32 2.42 8.94
CA LYS A 34 -1.56 3.01 9.46
C LYS A 34 -1.36 3.79 10.78
N GLN A 35 -0.48 3.31 11.66
CA GLN A 35 -0.22 3.97 12.95
C GLN A 35 0.74 5.16 12.83
N LEU A 36 1.73 5.08 11.96
CA LEU A 36 2.87 5.99 11.96
C LEU A 36 2.87 7.01 10.81
N ALA A 37 2.25 6.72 9.66
CA ALA A 37 2.35 7.59 8.49
C ALA A 37 1.72 8.97 8.75
N GLU A 38 0.52 8.99 9.34
CA GLU A 38 -0.16 10.24 9.71
C GLU A 38 0.59 10.98 10.82
N VAL A 39 1.06 10.27 11.84
CA VAL A 39 1.84 10.85 12.95
C VAL A 39 3.13 11.49 12.44
N ARG A 40 3.81 10.86 11.47
CA ARG A 40 5.05 11.38 10.86
C ARG A 40 4.82 12.74 10.19
N VAL A 41 3.74 12.88 9.43
CA VAL A 41 3.40 14.14 8.76
C VAL A 41 3.05 15.23 9.77
N HIS A 42 2.19 14.93 10.76
CA HIS A 42 1.88 15.87 11.83
C HIS A 42 3.13 16.29 12.63
N THR A 43 4.05 15.37 12.88
CA THR A 43 5.31 15.67 13.57
C THR A 43 6.19 16.60 12.73
N GLN A 44 6.28 16.39 11.41
CA GLN A 44 7.02 17.29 10.51
C GLN A 44 6.41 18.69 10.48
N ILE A 45 5.08 18.80 10.49
CA ILE A 45 4.38 20.09 10.54
C ILE A 45 4.64 20.79 11.87
N ALA A 46 4.55 20.06 12.99
CA ALA A 46 4.86 20.61 14.30
C ALA A 46 6.31 21.11 14.39
N GLN A 47 7.28 20.38 13.82
CA GLN A 47 8.68 20.80 13.74
C GLN A 47 8.86 22.05 12.87
N ALA A 48 8.25 22.09 11.68
CA ALA A 48 8.32 23.23 10.78
C ALA A 48 7.67 24.48 11.40
N LYS A 49 6.56 24.31 12.12
CA LYS A 49 5.88 25.38 12.86
C LYS A 49 6.78 25.93 13.97
N ALA A 50 7.41 25.06 14.76
CA ALA A 50 8.33 25.48 15.81
C ALA A 50 9.56 26.23 15.23
N GLN A 51 10.07 25.81 14.07
CA GLN A 51 11.15 26.51 13.38
C GLN A 51 10.72 27.89 12.87
N PHE A 52 9.50 28.00 12.33
CA PHE A 52 8.93 29.28 11.91
C PHE A 52 8.76 30.24 13.10
N GLU A 53 8.16 29.79 14.19
CA GLU A 53 7.99 30.59 15.42
C GLU A 53 9.36 31.02 16.00
N ALA A 54 10.35 30.11 16.01
CA ALA A 54 11.69 30.44 16.46
C ALA A 54 12.38 31.50 15.56
N ALA A 55 12.20 31.42 14.24
CA ALA A 55 12.74 32.40 13.30
C ALA A 55 12.05 33.77 13.45
N GLU A 56 10.73 33.78 13.74
CA GLU A 56 9.98 35.01 14.01
C GLU A 56 10.47 35.71 15.27
N ILE A 57 10.65 34.95 16.36
CA ILE A 57 11.21 35.45 17.62
C ILE A 57 12.65 35.97 17.41
N ALA A 58 13.48 35.23 16.66
CA ALA A 58 14.85 35.65 16.37
C ALA A 58 14.90 36.96 15.57
N LEU A 59 14.03 37.12 14.56
CA LEU A 59 13.90 38.36 13.81
C LEU A 59 13.53 39.53 14.73
N GLN A 60 12.51 39.34 15.58
CA GLN A 60 12.08 40.38 16.51
C GLN A 60 13.22 40.78 17.47
N GLN A 61 13.94 39.79 18.01
CA GLN A 61 15.08 40.04 18.90
C GLN A 61 16.21 40.82 18.21
N VAL A 62 16.51 40.52 16.94
CA VAL A 62 17.53 41.28 16.18
C VAL A 62 17.08 42.72 15.96
N ILE A 63 15.81 42.95 15.61
CA ILE A 63 15.24 44.29 15.45
C ILE A 63 15.41 45.09 16.75
N ASP A 64 14.90 44.55 17.87
CA ASP A 64 14.89 45.25 19.16
C ASP A 64 16.32 45.54 19.67
N LEU A 65 17.24 44.58 19.58
CA LEU A 65 18.61 44.75 20.06
C LEU A 65 19.44 45.69 19.19
N SER A 66 19.17 45.74 17.89
CA SER A 66 19.96 46.54 16.95
C SER A 66 19.79 48.04 17.17
N GLU A 67 18.56 48.49 17.42
CA GLU A 67 18.24 49.88 17.70
C GLU A 67 18.82 50.32 19.04
N ILE A 68 18.57 49.52 20.09
CA ILE A 68 19.07 49.79 21.44
C ILE A 68 20.61 49.87 21.45
N ARG A 69 21.30 48.88 20.85
CA ARG A 69 22.76 48.85 20.85
C ARG A 69 23.38 50.10 20.22
N THR A 70 22.80 50.57 19.12
CA THR A 70 23.33 51.73 18.39
C THR A 70 23.15 53.01 19.19
N VAL A 71 21.96 53.23 19.76
CA VAL A 71 21.66 54.41 20.59
C VAL A 71 22.56 54.41 21.83
N THR A 72 22.62 53.30 22.56
CA THR A 72 23.43 53.19 23.77
C THR A 72 24.93 53.40 23.50
N GLN A 73 25.46 52.93 22.37
CA GLN A 73 26.86 53.18 22.01
C GLN A 73 27.18 54.65 21.73
N ILE A 74 26.26 55.37 21.07
CA ILE A 74 26.40 56.81 20.84
C ILE A 74 26.32 57.55 22.17
N GLU A 75 25.31 57.28 22.99
CA GLU A 75 25.14 57.92 24.30
C GLU A 75 26.37 57.71 25.22
N GLN A 76 26.93 56.50 25.25
CA GLN A 76 28.15 56.21 26.02
C GLN A 76 29.36 57.02 25.52
N ALA A 77 29.53 57.14 24.20
CA ALA A 77 30.62 57.91 23.62
C ALA A 77 30.44 59.42 23.81
N GLU A 78 29.20 59.92 23.73
CA GLU A 78 28.85 61.32 24.02
C GLU A 78 29.11 61.66 25.48
N ALA A 79 28.64 60.83 26.42
CA ALA A 79 28.87 61.05 27.85
C ALA A 79 30.37 61.03 28.22
N ALA A 80 31.15 60.15 27.59
CA ALA A 80 32.60 60.10 27.78
C ALA A 80 33.29 61.38 27.26
N LEU A 81 32.87 61.87 26.07
CA LEU A 81 33.37 63.12 25.51
C LEU A 81 33.00 64.32 26.40
N GLU A 82 31.75 64.41 26.83
CA GLU A 82 31.26 65.50 27.68
C GLU A 82 32.05 65.59 28.99
N SER A 83 32.31 64.45 29.64
CA SER A 83 33.12 64.38 30.85
C SER A 83 34.54 64.90 30.63
N LEU A 84 35.19 64.53 29.52
CA LEU A 84 36.54 64.98 29.19
C LEU A 84 36.59 66.46 28.80
N VAL A 85 35.58 66.96 28.08
CA VAL A 85 35.45 68.39 27.76
C VAL A 85 35.26 69.21 29.04
N ALA A 86 34.42 68.75 29.98
CA ALA A 86 34.24 69.39 31.28
C ALA A 86 35.55 69.43 32.08
N ASN A 87 36.33 68.33 32.07
CA ASN A 87 37.64 68.27 32.70
C ASN A 87 38.65 69.22 32.03
N LEU A 88 38.68 69.29 30.70
CA LEU A 88 39.51 70.24 29.97
C LEU A 88 39.15 71.69 30.30
N GLN A 89 37.85 72.02 30.37
CA GLN A 89 37.39 73.35 30.78
C GLN A 89 37.84 73.68 32.20
N LYS A 90 37.76 72.73 33.13
CA LYS A 90 38.23 72.90 34.51
C LYS A 90 39.75 73.14 34.59
N ILE A 91 40.53 72.50 33.72
CA ILE A 91 41.98 72.72 33.62
C ILE A 91 42.28 74.09 33.01
N LYS A 92 41.54 74.49 31.96
CA LYS A 92 41.71 75.77 31.26
C LYS A 92 41.26 76.99 32.09
N SER A 93 40.26 76.83 32.97
CA SER A 93 39.77 77.93 33.82
C SER A 93 40.75 78.31 34.94
N GLY A 94 41.83 77.55 35.13
CA GLY A 94 42.94 77.90 36.02
C GLY A 94 42.55 77.89 37.50
N ALA A 95 43.38 78.53 38.33
CA ALA A 95 43.13 78.64 39.77
C ALA A 95 41.86 79.47 40.06
N ARG A 96 41.13 79.11 41.12
CA ARG A 96 39.88 79.79 41.46
C ARG A 96 40.14 81.24 41.86
N ALA A 97 39.14 82.10 41.71
CA ALA A 97 39.24 83.51 42.11
C ALA A 97 39.55 83.67 43.61
N GLU A 98 39.13 82.69 44.43
CA GLU A 98 39.44 82.58 45.85
C GLU A 98 40.93 82.31 46.09
N ASP A 99 41.51 81.35 45.37
CA ASP A 99 42.92 80.97 45.48
C ASP A 99 43.84 82.13 45.09
N ARG A 100 43.51 82.82 43.99
CA ARG A 100 44.23 84.02 43.54
C ARG A 100 44.13 85.15 44.58
N ARG A 101 42.94 85.40 45.14
CA ARG A 101 42.75 86.41 46.20
C ARG A 101 43.60 86.11 47.43
N GLN A 102 43.69 84.85 47.85
CA GLN A 102 44.51 84.44 48.98
C GLN A 102 46.01 84.65 48.71
N ALA A 103 46.48 84.31 47.50
CA ALA A 103 47.87 84.53 47.11
C ALA A 103 48.24 86.02 47.02
N VAL A 104 47.36 86.85 46.46
CA VAL A 104 47.53 88.31 46.43
C VAL A 104 47.56 88.89 47.85
N ALA A 105 46.69 88.43 48.75
CA ALA A 105 46.72 88.84 50.15
C ALA A 105 48.02 88.43 50.85
N GLY A 106 48.54 87.23 50.56
CA GLY A 106 49.84 86.76 51.04
C GLY A 106 51.01 87.60 50.53
N LEU A 107 51.00 87.96 49.25
CA LEU A 107 52.01 88.85 48.66
C LEU A 107 51.96 90.25 49.31
N ASN A 108 50.78 90.84 49.43
CA ASN A 108 50.61 92.14 50.10
C ASN A 108 51.14 92.13 51.54
N GLN A 109 50.96 91.03 52.27
CA GLN A 109 51.52 90.86 53.62
C GLN A 109 53.05 90.78 53.59
N ALA A 110 53.62 90.05 52.62
CA ALA A 110 55.06 89.94 52.44
C ALA A 110 55.70 91.27 52.00
N ASP A 111 55.03 92.04 51.14
CA ASP A 111 55.40 93.40 50.75
C ASP A 111 55.47 94.34 51.96
N ALA A 112 54.44 94.32 52.81
CA ALA A 112 54.41 95.13 54.02
C ALA A 112 55.55 94.76 54.99
N ASN A 113 55.84 93.46 55.16
CA ASN A 113 56.95 92.98 55.97
C ASN A 113 58.31 93.40 55.39
N LEU A 114 58.48 93.29 54.07
CA LEU A 114 59.70 93.70 53.37
C LEU A 114 59.94 95.20 53.50
N ALA A 115 58.92 96.03 53.25
CA ALA A 115 59.03 97.49 53.38
C ALA A 115 59.42 97.92 54.80
N ASN A 116 58.84 97.27 55.82
CA ASN A 116 59.19 97.50 57.22
C ASN A 116 60.63 97.07 57.52
N ALA A 117 61.06 95.90 57.05
CA ALA A 117 62.41 95.40 57.27
C ALA A 117 63.47 96.24 56.54
N GLN A 118 63.18 96.73 55.33
CA GLN A 118 64.02 97.68 54.58
C GLN A 118 64.18 98.99 55.35
N SER A 119 63.07 99.60 55.75
CA SER A 119 63.06 100.84 56.53
C SER A 119 63.79 100.70 57.87
N ASN A 120 63.67 99.54 58.53
CA ASN A 120 64.39 99.26 59.77
C ASN A 120 65.88 99.06 59.52
N HIS A 121 66.26 98.32 58.48
CA HIS A 121 67.67 98.13 58.12
C HIS A 121 68.34 99.46 57.77
N GLU A 122 67.72 100.29 56.93
CA GLU A 122 68.22 101.64 56.60
C GLU A 122 68.43 102.51 57.85
N ARG A 123 67.42 102.52 58.74
CA ARG A 123 67.50 103.27 60.00
C ARG A 123 68.61 102.76 60.90
N MET A 124 68.78 101.44 61.01
CA MET A 124 69.85 100.83 61.82
C MET A 124 71.22 101.08 61.20
N THR A 125 71.36 101.07 59.87
CA THR A 125 72.59 101.44 59.18
C THR A 125 73.00 102.87 59.52
N GLN A 126 72.07 103.83 59.42
CA GLN A 126 72.33 105.22 59.81
C GLN A 126 72.72 105.37 61.29
N LEU A 127 72.06 104.64 62.19
CA LEU A 127 72.40 104.69 63.62
C LEU A 127 73.76 104.04 63.91
N PHE A 128 74.15 103.00 63.18
CA PHE A 128 75.45 102.35 63.31
C PHE A 128 76.59 103.24 62.79
N GLU A 129 76.40 103.89 61.64
CA GLU A 129 77.34 104.88 61.08
C GLU A 129 77.57 106.06 62.04
N ASN A 130 76.54 106.44 62.80
CA ASN A 130 76.61 107.48 63.83
C ASN A 130 77.09 106.96 65.21
N GLY A 131 77.50 105.69 65.33
CA GLY A 131 78.03 105.09 66.56
C GLY A 131 77.01 104.82 67.67
N ALA A 132 75.71 104.90 67.38
CA ALA A 132 74.62 104.80 68.36
C ALA A 132 74.13 103.37 68.65
N ILE A 133 74.53 102.37 67.85
CA ILE A 133 74.17 100.95 68.03
C ILE A 133 75.36 100.00 67.78
N SER A 134 75.22 98.73 68.18
CA SER A 134 76.25 97.69 68.01
C SER A 134 76.22 97.02 66.61
N GLN A 135 77.34 96.42 66.20
CA GLN A 135 77.42 95.63 64.95
C GLN A 135 76.43 94.46 64.93
N GLN A 136 76.25 93.78 66.08
CA GLN A 136 75.27 92.71 66.24
C GLN A 136 73.83 93.19 65.96
N SER A 137 73.49 94.42 66.34
CA SER A 137 72.18 95.02 66.08
C SER A 137 71.96 95.26 64.59
N LEU A 138 72.97 95.76 63.87
CA LEU A 138 72.91 95.94 62.41
C LEU A 138 72.79 94.60 61.66
N GLU A 139 73.59 93.60 62.05
CA GLU A 139 73.53 92.25 61.48
C GLU A 139 72.17 91.58 61.72
N SER A 140 71.54 91.81 62.88
CA SER A 140 70.18 91.31 63.15
C SER A 140 69.12 91.94 62.23
N ALA A 141 69.21 93.25 61.98
CA ALA A 141 68.32 93.96 61.06
C ALA A 141 68.53 93.53 59.60
N LYS A 142 69.79 93.29 59.20
CA LYS A 142 70.12 92.72 57.89
C LYS A 142 69.54 91.31 57.74
N THR A 143 69.68 90.45 58.74
CA THR A 143 69.12 89.10 58.74
C THR A 143 67.58 89.13 58.62
N GLN A 144 66.92 90.06 59.30
CA GLN A 144 65.46 90.25 59.18
C GLN A 144 65.06 90.72 57.78
N LEU A 145 65.83 91.62 57.16
CA LEU A 145 65.64 92.02 55.77
C LEU A 145 65.78 90.84 54.81
N ASP A 146 66.82 90.03 54.95
CA ASP A 146 67.04 88.85 54.11
C ASP A 146 65.89 87.84 54.22
N ILE A 147 65.36 87.61 55.43
CA ILE A 147 64.17 86.77 55.66
C ILE A 147 62.94 87.36 54.96
N ALA A 148 62.70 88.66 55.10
CA ALA A 148 61.56 89.33 54.47
C ALA A 148 61.65 89.32 52.93
N MET A 149 62.85 89.48 52.37
CA MET A 149 63.11 89.34 50.93
C MET A 149 62.82 87.93 50.43
N ALA A 150 63.25 86.90 51.18
CA ALA A 150 62.95 85.51 50.86
C ALA A 150 61.44 85.22 50.92
N GLN A 151 60.74 85.74 51.91
CA GLN A 151 59.28 85.61 52.05
C GLN A 151 58.52 86.29 50.91
N HIS A 152 58.90 87.52 50.54
CA HIS A 152 58.36 88.21 49.38
C HIS A 152 58.55 87.38 48.11
N LYS A 153 59.78 86.91 47.86
CA LYS A 153 60.10 86.08 46.69
C LYS A 153 59.23 84.81 46.61
N ILE A 154 59.07 84.09 47.73
CA ILE A 154 58.19 82.90 47.79
C ILE A 154 56.75 83.28 47.46
N ALA A 155 56.22 84.37 48.02
CA ALA A 155 54.86 84.82 47.76
C ALA A 155 54.66 85.26 46.30
N THR A 156 55.64 85.92 45.70
CA THR A 156 55.63 86.28 44.27
C THR A 156 55.64 85.03 43.39
N GLU A 157 56.52 84.07 43.66
CA GLU A 157 56.59 82.81 42.91
C GLU A 157 55.30 82.00 43.05
N GLN A 158 54.68 81.98 44.24
CA GLN A 158 53.40 81.32 44.47
C GLN A 158 52.25 81.97 43.68
N LEU A 159 52.19 83.31 43.63
CA LEU A 159 51.21 84.02 42.81
C LEU A 159 51.47 83.79 41.32
N GLN A 160 52.73 83.80 40.87
CA GLN A 160 53.08 83.49 39.48
C GLN A 160 52.68 82.08 39.07
N LEU A 161 52.86 81.07 39.95
CA LEU A 161 52.41 79.70 39.68
C LEU A 161 50.89 79.61 39.53
N ILE A 162 50.14 80.35 40.33
CA ILE A 162 48.67 80.45 40.27
C ILE A 162 48.22 81.18 39.00
N ASP A 163 48.95 82.23 38.61
CA ASP A 163 48.65 83.06 37.43
C ASP A 163 48.98 82.36 36.11
N ASN A 164 50.08 81.59 36.08
CA ASN A 164 50.49 80.79 34.92
C ASN A 164 49.53 79.62 34.65
N GLY A 165 48.66 79.27 35.61
CA GLY A 165 47.61 78.28 35.44
C GLY A 165 48.14 76.85 35.27
N ALA A 166 47.34 76.00 34.61
CA ALA A 166 47.75 74.64 34.29
C ALA A 166 48.90 74.62 33.26
N ARG A 167 49.77 73.62 33.35
CA ARG A 167 50.88 73.47 32.42
C ARG A 167 50.36 73.17 31.01
N ILE A 168 51.06 73.67 30.00
CA ILE A 168 50.68 73.47 28.60
C ILE A 168 50.67 71.98 28.25
N GLU A 169 51.60 71.21 28.83
CA GLU A 169 51.70 69.76 28.67
C GLU A 169 50.44 69.05 29.20
N ASP A 170 49.88 69.50 30.33
CA ASP A 170 48.65 68.95 30.91
C ASP A 170 47.43 69.28 30.04
N ILE A 171 47.37 70.51 29.52
CA ILE A 171 46.32 70.94 28.58
C ILE A 171 46.40 70.11 27.29
N GLN A 172 47.59 69.96 26.71
CA GLN A 172 47.80 69.17 25.49
C GLN A 172 47.48 67.68 25.69
N ALA A 173 47.86 67.11 26.83
CA ALA A 173 47.52 65.73 27.17
C ALA A 173 46.00 65.54 27.28
N MET A 174 45.30 66.48 27.92
CA MET A 174 43.84 66.44 28.01
C MET A 174 43.15 66.73 26.67
N GLU A 175 43.69 67.64 25.86
CA GLU A 175 43.21 67.88 24.49
C GLU A 175 43.36 66.63 23.61
N ALA A 176 44.46 65.88 23.75
CA ALA A 176 44.63 64.60 23.07
C ALA A 176 43.59 63.56 23.55
N GLN A 177 43.26 63.53 24.85
CA GLN A 177 42.19 62.67 25.37
C GLN A 177 40.81 63.06 24.82
N VAL A 178 40.50 64.37 24.74
CA VAL A 178 39.27 64.86 24.11
C VAL A 178 39.23 64.47 22.63
N GLN A 179 40.30 64.67 21.87
CA GLN A 179 40.38 64.26 20.46
C GLN A 179 40.17 62.75 20.29
N GLN A 180 40.72 61.92 21.19
CA GLN A 180 40.49 60.48 21.18
C GLN A 180 39.02 60.13 21.44
N ALA A 181 38.36 60.83 22.36
CA ALA A 181 36.93 60.65 22.63
C ALA A 181 36.05 61.13 21.46
N GLU A 182 36.39 62.25 20.82
CA GLU A 182 35.73 62.74 19.61
C GLU A 182 35.85 61.73 18.45
N ALA A 183 37.03 61.15 18.28
CA ALA A 183 37.24 60.10 17.28
C ALA A 183 36.40 58.85 17.59
N SER A 184 36.27 58.50 18.88
CA SER A 184 35.45 57.36 19.34
C SER A 184 33.96 57.61 19.09
N LEU A 185 33.46 58.82 19.38
CA LEU A 185 32.08 59.22 19.07
C LEU A 185 31.82 59.22 17.56
N ARG A 186 32.75 59.76 16.76
CA ARG A 186 32.65 59.76 15.30
C ARG A 186 32.59 58.34 14.75
N LEU A 187 33.39 57.42 15.30
CA LEU A 187 33.35 56.01 14.93
C LEU A 187 31.99 55.38 15.23
N ALA A 188 31.43 55.59 16.43
CA ALA A 188 30.10 55.10 16.80
C ALA A 188 29.01 55.66 15.86
N GLN A 189 29.04 56.96 15.57
CA GLN A 189 28.12 57.60 14.62
C GLN A 189 28.29 57.09 13.18
N THR A 190 29.51 56.75 12.76
CA THR A 190 29.78 56.20 11.42
C THR A 190 29.28 54.77 11.31
N GLN A 191 29.50 53.95 12.34
CA GLN A 191 28.93 52.60 12.44
C GLN A 191 27.40 52.66 12.39
N ALA A 192 26.80 53.63 13.09
CA ALA A 192 25.37 53.92 12.99
C ALA A 192 24.93 54.29 11.56
N LYS A 193 25.63 55.20 10.89
CA LYS A 193 25.32 55.56 9.48
C LYS A 193 25.49 54.42 8.49
N THR A 194 26.38 53.47 8.78
CA THR A 194 26.63 52.29 7.94
C THR A 194 25.47 51.30 8.00
N LYS A 195 24.58 51.45 9.00
CA LYS A 195 23.37 50.66 9.18
C LYS A 195 23.61 49.16 9.07
N THR A 196 24.69 48.68 9.69
CA THR A 196 25.08 47.26 9.60
C THR A 196 23.98 46.33 10.10
N TRP A 197 23.12 46.79 11.01
CA TRP A 197 21.94 46.05 11.46
C TRP A 197 20.89 45.81 10.36
N GLU A 198 20.81 46.64 9.31
CA GLU A 198 19.89 46.38 8.20
C GLU A 198 20.25 45.04 7.54
N LYS A 199 21.56 44.71 7.45
CA LYS A 199 22.02 43.41 6.94
C LYS A 199 21.69 42.26 7.90
N ASP A 200 21.80 42.48 9.20
CA ASP A 200 21.45 41.47 10.20
C ASP A 200 19.94 41.19 10.20
N ILE A 201 19.12 42.24 10.05
CA ILE A 201 17.66 42.15 9.90
C ILE A 201 17.32 41.46 8.58
N GLU A 202 18.00 41.78 7.47
CA GLU A 202 17.79 41.12 6.18
C GLU A 202 18.13 39.63 6.24
N LEU A 203 19.24 39.26 6.89
CA LEU A 203 19.60 37.87 7.12
C LEU A 203 18.54 37.15 7.96
N ALA A 204 18.07 37.77 9.06
CA ALA A 204 17.02 37.20 9.90
C ALA A 204 15.67 37.08 9.14
N ARG A 205 15.33 38.05 8.28
CA ARG A 205 14.16 37.97 7.40
C ARG A 205 14.28 36.84 6.39
N SER A 206 15.45 36.67 5.78
CA SER A 206 15.72 35.56 4.87
C SER A 206 15.58 34.21 5.57
N GLN A 207 16.06 34.10 6.82
CA GLN A 207 15.86 32.91 7.64
C GLN A 207 14.37 32.65 7.92
N LEU A 208 13.59 33.68 8.28
CA LEU A 208 12.14 33.57 8.46
C LEU A 208 11.44 33.11 7.18
N GLU A 209 11.79 33.67 6.03
CA GLU A 209 11.24 33.29 4.73
C GLU A 209 11.53 31.81 4.42
N THR A 210 12.76 31.35 4.68
CA THR A 210 13.11 29.92 4.51
C THR A 210 12.32 29.01 5.45
N ALA A 211 12.11 29.42 6.71
CA ALA A 211 11.30 28.67 7.67
C ALA A 211 9.81 28.65 7.28
N GLN A 212 9.29 29.77 6.76
CA GLN A 212 7.93 29.87 6.23
C GLN A 212 7.73 28.95 5.03
N ALA A 213 8.68 28.93 4.09
CA ALA A 213 8.65 28.01 2.95
C ALA A 213 8.67 26.54 3.42
N GLY A 214 9.46 26.22 4.45
CA GLY A 214 9.47 24.91 5.09
C GLY A 214 8.12 24.52 5.70
N LEU A 215 7.45 25.45 6.39
CA LEU A 215 6.10 25.24 6.94
C LEU A 215 5.05 25.04 5.85
N ILE A 216 5.10 25.83 4.78
CA ILE A 216 4.20 25.66 3.62
C ILE A 216 4.41 24.28 2.98
N ALA A 217 5.66 23.87 2.78
CA ALA A 217 5.97 22.54 2.24
C ALA A 217 5.48 21.42 3.15
N ALA A 218 5.61 21.56 4.48
CA ALA A 218 5.09 20.59 5.44
C ALA A 218 3.56 20.51 5.43
N ASN A 219 2.85 21.64 5.39
CA ASN A 219 1.39 21.68 5.29
C ASN A 219 0.90 21.10 3.95
N ALA A 220 1.64 21.29 2.86
CA ALA A 220 1.30 20.68 1.58
C ALA A 220 1.34 19.14 1.63
N LEU A 221 2.15 18.53 2.51
CA LEU A 221 2.12 17.08 2.76
C LEU A 221 0.82 16.63 3.45
N GLU A 222 0.20 17.51 4.25
CA GLU A 222 -1.10 17.31 4.87
C GLU A 222 -2.24 17.44 3.87
N ASP A 223 -2.24 18.52 3.09
CA ASP A 223 -3.24 18.77 2.06
C ASP A 223 -3.25 17.67 0.99
N ALA A 224 -2.07 17.22 0.58
CA ALA A 224 -1.90 16.09 -0.33
C ALA A 224 -2.25 14.74 0.31
N LYS A 225 -2.52 14.71 1.62
CA LYS A 225 -2.73 13.51 2.44
C LYS A 225 -1.70 12.44 2.12
N SER A 226 -0.43 12.84 2.11
CA SER A 226 0.67 11.99 1.65
C SER A 226 0.74 10.63 2.37
N TRP A 227 0.26 10.54 3.62
CA TRP A 227 0.12 9.28 4.36
C TRP A 227 -0.89 8.30 3.73
N GLU A 228 -1.94 8.78 3.06
CA GLU A 228 -2.90 7.90 2.36
C GLU A 228 -2.21 7.12 1.23
N ALA A 229 -1.22 7.72 0.55
CA ALA A 229 -0.43 7.03 -0.47
C ALA A 229 0.44 5.92 0.13
N GLU A 230 1.13 6.19 1.25
CA GLU A 230 1.93 5.19 1.99
C GLU A 230 1.05 4.02 2.47
N ILE A 231 -0.10 4.33 3.08
CA ILE A 231 -1.08 3.33 3.56
C ILE A 231 -1.64 2.52 2.38
N THR A 232 -1.97 3.18 1.26
CA THR A 232 -2.52 2.51 0.06
C THR A 232 -1.50 1.59 -0.58
N SER A 233 -0.23 2.00 -0.65
CA SER A 233 0.88 1.17 -1.13
C SER A 233 1.04 -0.07 -0.25
N ALA A 234 1.09 0.10 1.08
CA ALA A 234 1.20 -1.01 2.03
C ALA A 234 -0.03 -1.95 1.97
N LYS A 235 -1.24 -1.39 1.82
CA LYS A 235 -2.46 -2.17 1.61
C LYS A 235 -2.39 -3.01 0.34
N THR A 236 -1.90 -2.41 -0.75
CA THR A 236 -1.77 -3.09 -2.04
C THR A 236 -0.77 -4.23 -1.96
N ALA A 237 0.38 -3.99 -1.32
CA ALA A 237 1.37 -5.04 -1.06
C ALA A 237 0.77 -6.20 -0.23
N ARG A 238 0.05 -5.89 0.85
CA ARG A 238 -0.70 -6.90 1.61
C ARG A 238 -1.67 -7.68 0.72
N THR A 239 -2.48 -7.01 -0.09
CA THR A 239 -3.43 -7.69 -0.99
C THR A 239 -2.71 -8.59 -2.01
N GLN A 240 -1.59 -8.14 -2.59
CA GLN A 240 -0.80 -8.94 -3.52
C GLN A 240 -0.25 -10.21 -2.84
N THR A 241 0.32 -10.09 -1.64
CA THR A 241 0.84 -11.24 -0.88
C THR A 241 -0.27 -12.20 -0.46
N GLN A 242 -1.46 -11.69 -0.12
CA GLN A 242 -2.64 -12.52 0.18
C GLN A 242 -3.10 -13.31 -1.06
N VAL A 243 -3.07 -12.70 -2.24
CA VAL A 243 -3.38 -13.40 -3.50
C VAL A 243 -2.31 -14.45 -3.81
N ALA A 244 -1.04 -14.15 -3.57
CA ALA A 244 0.05 -15.10 -3.73
C ALA A 244 -0.09 -16.32 -2.80
N LEU A 245 -0.45 -16.11 -1.53
CA LEU A 245 -0.77 -17.18 -0.59
C LEU A 245 -1.92 -18.06 -1.10
N LYS A 246 -3.05 -17.45 -1.49
CA LYS A 246 -4.19 -18.21 -2.05
C LYS A 246 -3.82 -19.03 -3.27
N LEU A 247 -2.93 -18.51 -4.13
CA LEU A 247 -2.43 -19.25 -5.29
C LEU A 247 -1.53 -20.42 -4.87
N ALA A 248 -0.67 -20.23 -3.87
CA ALA A 248 0.18 -21.29 -3.31
C ALA A 248 -0.67 -22.39 -2.65
N GLU A 249 -1.67 -22.01 -1.83
CA GLU A 249 -2.63 -22.94 -1.22
C GLU A 249 -3.39 -23.74 -2.28
N LYS A 250 -3.85 -23.07 -3.35
CA LYS A 250 -4.53 -23.73 -4.45
C LYS A 250 -3.61 -24.74 -5.14
N ARG A 251 -2.36 -24.38 -5.41
CA ARG A 251 -1.38 -25.31 -6.00
C ARG A 251 -1.12 -26.51 -5.09
N LEU A 252 -0.99 -26.29 -3.78
CA LEU A 252 -0.83 -27.37 -2.80
C LEU A 252 -2.07 -28.28 -2.75
N LYS A 253 -3.28 -27.72 -2.88
CA LYS A 253 -4.50 -28.50 -2.96
C LYS A 253 -4.55 -29.33 -4.25
N ASP A 254 -4.23 -28.71 -5.38
CA ASP A 254 -4.21 -29.34 -6.70
C ASP A 254 -3.08 -30.39 -6.83
N ALA A 255 -2.08 -30.34 -5.95
CA ALA A 255 -1.02 -31.34 -5.83
C ALA A 255 -1.54 -32.73 -5.45
N THR A 256 -2.65 -32.79 -4.70
CA THR A 256 -3.30 -34.06 -4.34
C THR A 256 -4.40 -34.35 -5.34
N ILE A 257 -4.18 -35.40 -6.13
CA ILE A 257 -5.08 -35.75 -7.23
C ILE A 257 -6.19 -36.66 -6.69
N TYR A 258 -7.43 -36.20 -6.81
CA TYR A 258 -8.61 -36.97 -6.46
C TYR A 258 -9.36 -37.43 -7.72
N ALA A 259 -10.05 -38.56 -7.60
CA ALA A 259 -10.97 -39.02 -8.63
C ALA A 259 -12.19 -38.06 -8.69
N PRO A 260 -12.55 -37.50 -9.86
CA PRO A 260 -13.71 -36.64 -10.00
C PRO A 260 -15.04 -37.42 -9.94
N ILE A 261 -14.98 -38.73 -10.21
CA ILE A 261 -16.13 -39.64 -10.18
C ILE A 261 -15.76 -40.95 -9.50
N SER A 262 -16.76 -41.64 -8.97
CA SER A 262 -16.64 -43.03 -8.53
C SER A 262 -16.63 -43.97 -9.74
N GLY A 263 -15.72 -44.95 -9.74
CA GLY A 263 -15.58 -45.93 -10.81
C GLY A 263 -14.29 -46.75 -10.67
N VAL A 264 -13.92 -47.43 -11.75
CA VAL A 264 -12.71 -48.26 -11.84
C VAL A 264 -11.69 -47.55 -12.74
N ILE A 265 -10.40 -47.62 -12.39
CA ILE A 265 -9.32 -47.09 -13.23
C ILE A 265 -9.15 -48.02 -14.43
N ALA A 266 -9.54 -47.57 -15.63
CA ALA A 266 -9.41 -48.30 -16.87
C ALA A 266 -7.98 -48.24 -17.42
N LYS A 267 -7.31 -47.09 -17.27
CA LYS A 267 -5.94 -46.89 -17.72
C LYS A 267 -5.19 -45.95 -16.80
N ARG A 268 -3.93 -46.29 -16.51
CA ARG A 268 -2.96 -45.41 -15.86
C ARG A 268 -1.98 -44.93 -16.93
N HIS A 269 -1.93 -43.62 -17.14
CA HIS A 269 -1.06 -42.99 -18.14
C HIS A 269 0.29 -42.56 -17.55
N LEU A 270 0.38 -42.41 -16.23
CA LEU A 270 1.60 -42.02 -15.52
C LEU A 270 1.89 -42.96 -14.35
N ASP A 271 3.13 -43.41 -14.24
CA ASP A 271 3.62 -44.22 -13.13
C ASP A 271 4.28 -43.37 -12.03
N LEU A 272 4.43 -43.95 -10.83
CA LEU A 272 5.11 -43.31 -9.71
C LEU A 272 6.56 -42.94 -10.10
N GLY A 273 6.97 -41.72 -9.77
CA GLY A 273 8.26 -41.15 -10.16
C GLY A 273 8.28 -40.55 -11.56
N GLY A 274 7.20 -40.66 -12.34
CA GLY A 274 7.04 -39.96 -13.61
C GLY A 274 6.70 -38.47 -13.44
N MET A 275 7.06 -37.65 -14.43
CA MET A 275 6.76 -36.23 -14.45
C MET A 275 5.35 -35.98 -14.99
N ALA A 276 4.49 -35.33 -14.20
CA ALA A 276 3.15 -34.93 -14.62
C ALA A 276 3.22 -33.62 -15.44
N LEU A 277 2.59 -33.61 -16.62
CA LEU A 277 2.52 -32.42 -17.48
C LEU A 277 1.11 -31.80 -17.43
N PRO A 278 0.99 -30.46 -17.50
CA PRO A 278 -0.30 -29.80 -17.61
C PRO A 278 -1.12 -30.33 -18.78
N ALA A 279 -2.42 -30.60 -18.54
CA ALA A 279 -3.39 -31.13 -19.50
C ALA A 279 -3.12 -32.55 -20.04
N ALA A 280 -2.06 -33.24 -19.61
CA ALA A 280 -1.88 -34.65 -19.91
C ALA A 280 -2.79 -35.51 -19.00
N PRO A 281 -3.55 -36.47 -19.55
CA PRO A 281 -4.35 -37.37 -18.73
C PRO A 281 -3.42 -38.24 -17.87
N LEU A 282 -3.72 -38.34 -16.57
CA LEU A 282 -2.96 -39.17 -15.62
C LEU A 282 -3.62 -40.54 -15.43
N PHE A 283 -4.96 -40.53 -15.28
CA PHE A 283 -5.79 -41.70 -15.07
C PHE A 283 -7.05 -41.59 -15.93
N GLU A 284 -7.49 -42.71 -16.48
CA GLU A 284 -8.79 -42.87 -17.11
C GLU A 284 -9.69 -43.66 -16.14
N ILE A 285 -10.78 -43.04 -15.70
CA ILE A 285 -11.71 -43.63 -14.74
C ILE A 285 -13.04 -43.87 -15.44
N VAL A 286 -13.55 -45.08 -15.33
CA VAL A 286 -14.79 -45.50 -15.97
C VAL A 286 -15.76 -45.96 -14.90
N ASN A 287 -16.95 -45.37 -14.88
CA ASN A 287 -18.06 -45.90 -14.10
C ASN A 287 -18.65 -47.09 -14.87
N ILE A 288 -18.60 -48.28 -14.27
CA ILE A 288 -19.13 -49.52 -14.85
C ILE A 288 -20.43 -49.97 -14.18
N ASP A 289 -20.93 -49.23 -13.18
CA ASP A 289 -22.15 -49.57 -12.45
C ASP A 289 -23.38 -49.49 -13.35
N THR A 290 -23.30 -48.65 -14.39
CA THR A 290 -24.35 -48.45 -15.38
C THR A 290 -23.70 -48.39 -16.76
N VAL A 291 -24.17 -49.21 -17.68
CA VAL A 291 -23.68 -49.22 -19.06
C VAL A 291 -24.78 -48.83 -20.02
N ILE A 292 -24.38 -48.22 -21.14
CA ILE A 292 -25.30 -47.80 -22.20
C ILE A 292 -25.04 -48.66 -23.43
N ALA A 293 -26.07 -49.35 -23.90
CA ALA A 293 -26.05 -50.01 -25.20
C ALA A 293 -26.56 -49.03 -26.26
N ASN A 294 -25.67 -48.65 -27.19
CA ASN A 294 -26.01 -47.83 -28.34
C ASN A 294 -26.49 -48.72 -29.49
N VAL A 295 -27.73 -48.52 -29.92
CA VAL A 295 -28.39 -49.32 -30.96
C VAL A 295 -28.80 -48.41 -32.11
N ASP A 296 -28.39 -48.75 -33.33
CA ASP A 296 -28.84 -48.08 -34.54
C ASP A 296 -30.16 -48.68 -35.04
N VAL A 297 -31.23 -47.90 -35.05
CA VAL A 297 -32.57 -48.31 -35.45
C VAL A 297 -32.99 -47.59 -36.73
N ILE A 298 -33.53 -48.31 -37.70
CA ILE A 298 -34.03 -47.71 -38.96
C ILE A 298 -35.30 -46.87 -38.73
N GLU A 299 -35.49 -45.85 -39.56
CA GLU A 299 -36.61 -44.89 -39.45
C GLU A 299 -37.99 -45.55 -39.35
N THR A 300 -38.24 -46.63 -40.10
CA THR A 300 -39.53 -47.34 -40.10
C THR A 300 -39.86 -48.04 -38.78
N GLN A 301 -38.86 -48.39 -37.98
CA GLN A 301 -39.02 -49.03 -36.67
C GLN A 301 -38.96 -48.02 -35.52
N LEU A 302 -38.38 -46.84 -35.77
CA LEU A 302 -38.24 -45.77 -34.79
C LEU A 302 -39.58 -45.28 -34.25
N SER A 303 -40.60 -45.16 -35.12
CA SER A 303 -41.94 -44.68 -34.73
C SER A 303 -42.67 -45.60 -33.74
N ALA A 304 -42.22 -46.84 -33.59
CA ALA A 304 -42.83 -47.82 -32.69
C ALA A 304 -42.08 -47.98 -31.37
N LEU A 305 -40.97 -47.26 -31.18
CA LEU A 305 -40.22 -47.22 -29.92
C LEU A 305 -40.70 -46.06 -29.04
N THR A 306 -40.78 -46.29 -27.73
CA THR A 306 -41.13 -45.27 -26.75
C THR A 306 -40.05 -45.13 -25.69
N LEU A 307 -39.96 -43.92 -25.11
CA LEU A 307 -39.06 -43.68 -23.98
C LEU A 307 -39.48 -44.55 -22.79
N ASN A 308 -38.50 -45.03 -22.01
CA ASN A 308 -38.68 -45.93 -20.87
C ASN A 308 -39.23 -47.32 -21.21
N GLN A 309 -39.30 -47.68 -22.49
CA GLN A 309 -39.68 -49.03 -22.89
C GLN A 309 -38.61 -50.04 -22.45
N GLN A 310 -39.07 -51.19 -21.95
CA GLN A 310 -38.18 -52.25 -21.49
C GLN A 310 -37.64 -53.06 -22.68
N ALA A 311 -36.34 -53.32 -22.65
CA ALA A 311 -35.64 -54.09 -23.66
C ALA A 311 -34.91 -55.26 -22.99
N THR A 312 -34.83 -56.39 -23.70
CA THR A 312 -34.03 -57.54 -23.28
C THR A 312 -32.70 -57.50 -24.01
N ILE A 313 -31.61 -57.54 -23.26
CA ILE A 313 -30.24 -57.46 -23.78
C ILE A 313 -29.59 -58.83 -23.63
N GLU A 314 -29.17 -59.37 -24.77
CA GLU A 314 -28.42 -60.62 -24.88
C GLU A 314 -26.99 -60.31 -25.29
N ILE A 315 -26.02 -60.85 -24.58
CA ILE A 315 -24.60 -60.61 -24.85
C ILE A 315 -23.93 -61.96 -25.03
N ASP A 316 -23.17 -62.09 -26.12
CA ASP A 316 -22.46 -63.32 -26.42
C ASP A 316 -21.41 -63.59 -25.32
N GLY A 317 -21.56 -64.69 -24.58
CA GLY A 317 -20.73 -65.05 -23.42
C GLY A 317 -21.36 -64.79 -22.04
N ILE A 318 -22.59 -64.27 -21.99
CA ILE A 318 -23.39 -64.16 -20.76
C ILE A 318 -24.71 -64.91 -20.98
N ASP A 319 -24.88 -66.04 -20.31
CA ASP A 319 -26.06 -66.92 -20.50
C ASP A 319 -27.37 -66.31 -19.95
N THR A 320 -27.26 -65.33 -19.05
CA THR A 320 -28.41 -64.66 -18.42
C THR A 320 -28.79 -63.38 -19.18
N PRO A 321 -29.95 -63.32 -19.86
CA PRO A 321 -30.40 -62.09 -20.49
C PRO A 321 -30.65 -61.02 -19.41
N MET A 322 -30.29 -59.78 -19.71
CA MET A 322 -30.46 -58.67 -18.77
C MET A 322 -31.54 -57.72 -19.27
N SER A 323 -32.22 -57.10 -18.32
CA SER A 323 -33.22 -56.08 -18.58
C SER A 323 -32.55 -54.71 -18.69
N GLY A 324 -32.98 -53.90 -19.64
CA GLY A 324 -32.61 -52.49 -19.74
C GLY A 324 -33.81 -51.65 -20.16
N SER A 325 -33.65 -50.34 -20.12
CA SER A 325 -34.69 -49.39 -20.53
C SER A 325 -34.17 -48.37 -21.52
N ILE A 326 -35.01 -47.99 -22.48
CA ILE A 326 -34.67 -46.95 -23.45
C ILE A 326 -34.67 -45.60 -22.75
N THR A 327 -33.50 -44.97 -22.64
CA THR A 327 -33.33 -43.68 -21.95
C THR A 327 -33.18 -42.51 -22.90
N PHE A 328 -32.75 -42.75 -24.14
CA PHE A 328 -32.62 -41.71 -25.14
C PHE A 328 -32.90 -42.25 -26.54
N ILE A 329 -33.68 -41.50 -27.30
CA ILE A 329 -33.94 -41.74 -28.72
C ILE A 329 -33.47 -40.49 -29.45
N SER A 330 -32.47 -40.61 -30.32
CA SER A 330 -31.94 -39.46 -31.04
C SER A 330 -33.03 -38.81 -31.90
N PRO A 331 -33.24 -37.48 -31.80
CA PRO A 331 -34.23 -36.78 -32.62
C PRO A 331 -33.77 -36.58 -34.07
N THR A 332 -32.53 -36.97 -34.40
CA THR A 332 -31.92 -36.80 -35.71
C THR A 332 -31.52 -38.14 -36.31
N LEU A 333 -31.73 -38.29 -37.62
CA LEU A 333 -31.27 -39.44 -38.38
C LEU A 333 -29.83 -39.24 -38.87
N GLN A 334 -29.00 -40.27 -38.75
CA GLN A 334 -27.68 -40.30 -39.35
C GLN A 334 -27.82 -40.51 -40.87
N ALA A 335 -27.63 -39.44 -41.64
CA ALA A 335 -27.86 -39.43 -43.10
C ALA A 335 -27.12 -40.55 -43.87
N ALA A 336 -25.93 -40.96 -43.41
CA ALA A 336 -25.13 -42.00 -44.04
C ALA A 336 -25.75 -43.40 -43.96
N ARG A 337 -26.48 -43.71 -42.88
CA ARG A 337 -27.05 -45.05 -42.61
C ARG A 337 -28.57 -45.08 -42.56
N ARG A 338 -29.22 -43.90 -42.59
CA ARG A 338 -30.66 -43.72 -42.41
C ARG A 338 -31.18 -44.39 -41.13
N THR A 339 -30.37 -44.35 -40.08
CA THR A 339 -30.67 -44.89 -38.75
C THR A 339 -30.68 -43.78 -37.71
N ALA A 340 -31.45 -43.95 -36.64
CA ALA A 340 -31.40 -43.15 -35.43
C ALA A 340 -30.67 -43.95 -34.33
N SER A 341 -29.86 -43.26 -33.54
CA SER A 341 -29.20 -43.86 -32.38
C SER A 341 -30.17 -43.90 -31.21
N VAL A 342 -30.36 -45.08 -30.62
CA VAL A 342 -31.17 -45.32 -29.43
C VAL A 342 -30.24 -45.82 -28.33
N GLU A 343 -30.32 -45.19 -27.15
CA GLU A 343 -29.54 -45.56 -25.98
C GLU A 343 -30.42 -46.36 -25.02
N VAL A 344 -29.96 -47.57 -24.69
CA VAL A 344 -30.58 -48.45 -23.71
C VAL A 344 -29.69 -48.51 -22.48
N ARG A 345 -30.18 -48.01 -21.36
CA ARG A 345 -29.49 -48.07 -20.07
C ARG A 345 -29.68 -49.46 -19.46
N ILE A 346 -28.57 -50.01 -18.98
CA ILE A 346 -28.51 -51.31 -18.32
C ILE A 346 -27.79 -51.12 -16.99
N ASP A 347 -28.44 -51.50 -15.90
CA ASP A 347 -27.80 -51.51 -14.58
C ASP A 347 -26.88 -52.73 -14.49
N ASN A 348 -25.63 -52.51 -14.05
CA ASN A 348 -24.56 -53.50 -14.01
C ASN A 348 -23.94 -53.58 -12.61
N PRO A 349 -24.72 -53.88 -11.55
CA PRO A 349 -24.23 -53.90 -10.17
C PRO A 349 -23.14 -54.95 -9.92
N GLU A 350 -23.12 -56.03 -10.71
CA GLU A 350 -22.12 -57.09 -10.62
C GLU A 350 -20.85 -56.80 -11.44
N GLY A 351 -20.78 -55.69 -12.18
CA GLY A 351 -19.62 -55.31 -12.99
C GLY A 351 -19.30 -56.27 -14.14
N ARG A 352 -20.26 -57.12 -14.54
CA ARG A 352 -20.09 -58.14 -15.58
C ARG A 352 -20.01 -57.54 -16.98
N LEU A 353 -20.65 -56.39 -17.18
CA LEU A 353 -20.64 -55.68 -18.45
C LEU A 353 -19.46 -54.74 -18.55
N LYS A 354 -18.71 -54.87 -19.65
CA LYS A 354 -17.58 -54.01 -19.96
C LYS A 354 -17.91 -53.15 -21.19
N PRO A 355 -17.55 -51.86 -21.17
CA PRO A 355 -17.62 -51.03 -22.37
C PRO A 355 -16.88 -51.68 -23.54
N GLY A 356 -17.48 -51.62 -24.73
CA GLY A 356 -16.95 -52.23 -25.95
C GLY A 356 -17.45 -53.65 -26.25
N MET A 357 -18.23 -54.28 -25.36
CA MET A 357 -18.92 -55.53 -25.68
C MET A 357 -20.04 -55.30 -26.70
N PHE A 358 -20.24 -56.26 -27.60
CA PHE A 358 -21.38 -56.27 -28.52
C PHE A 358 -22.59 -56.92 -27.86
N ALA A 359 -23.73 -56.27 -27.96
CA ALA A 359 -24.98 -56.74 -27.38
C ALA A 359 -26.08 -56.80 -28.45
N LYS A 360 -26.93 -57.82 -28.39
CA LYS A 360 -28.15 -57.95 -29.16
C LYS A 360 -29.30 -57.44 -28.29
N VAL A 361 -29.91 -56.34 -28.69
CA VAL A 361 -31.04 -55.74 -27.97
C VAL A 361 -32.34 -56.15 -28.65
N LYS A 362 -33.20 -56.85 -27.92
CA LYS A 362 -34.55 -57.23 -28.35
C LYS A 362 -35.54 -56.27 -27.70
N VAL A 363 -36.18 -55.43 -28.51
CA VAL A 363 -37.24 -54.54 -28.06
C VAL A 363 -38.59 -55.05 -28.60
N PRO A 364 -39.60 -55.27 -27.76
CA PRO A 364 -40.93 -55.66 -28.22
C PRO A 364 -41.65 -54.48 -28.88
N ILE A 365 -41.83 -54.53 -30.21
CA ILE A 365 -42.39 -53.42 -31.01
C ILE A 365 -43.93 -53.37 -30.96
N LYS A 366 -44.59 -54.53 -30.99
CA LYS A 366 -46.04 -54.70 -30.83
C LYS A 366 -46.30 -56.00 -30.08
N VAL A 367 -47.15 -55.95 -29.07
CA VAL A 367 -47.57 -57.12 -28.30
C VAL A 367 -49.09 -57.22 -28.44
N HIS A 368 -49.56 -58.28 -29.08
CA HIS A 368 -50.98 -58.63 -29.10
C HIS A 368 -51.19 -59.78 -28.11
N THR A 369 -51.60 -59.43 -26.90
CA THR A 369 -52.15 -60.40 -25.93
C THR A 369 -53.54 -60.78 -26.44
N ASP A 370 -53.78 -62.08 -26.66
CA ASP A 370 -55.02 -62.68 -27.21
C ASP A 370 -55.11 -62.74 -28.76
N ALA A 371 -54.01 -63.07 -29.42
CA ALA A 371 -53.95 -63.33 -30.86
C ALA A 371 -54.26 -64.79 -31.20
N LEU A 372 -55.15 -65.03 -32.18
CA LEU A 372 -55.37 -66.35 -32.78
C LEU A 372 -54.21 -66.69 -33.71
N LEU A 373 -53.37 -67.65 -33.31
CA LEU A 373 -52.20 -68.06 -34.07
C LEU A 373 -52.48 -69.34 -34.86
N ILE A 374 -52.25 -69.29 -36.17
CA ILE A 374 -52.22 -70.48 -37.02
C ILE A 374 -50.80 -70.76 -37.51
N PRO A 375 -50.41 -72.03 -37.72
CA PRO A 375 -49.17 -72.33 -38.41
C PRO A 375 -49.15 -71.71 -39.80
N ARG A 376 -48.04 -71.07 -40.19
CA ARG A 376 -47.90 -70.43 -41.52
C ARG A 376 -48.20 -71.39 -42.66
N VAL A 377 -47.87 -72.67 -42.47
CA VAL A 377 -48.10 -73.73 -43.47
C VAL A 377 -49.58 -73.89 -43.82
N SER A 378 -50.50 -73.55 -42.92
CA SER A 378 -51.95 -73.66 -43.13
C SER A 378 -52.52 -72.60 -44.07
N LEU A 379 -51.76 -71.54 -44.38
CA LEU A 379 -52.20 -70.42 -45.19
C LEU A 379 -52.02 -70.71 -46.69
N ILE A 380 -53.08 -70.55 -47.47
CA ILE A 380 -53.02 -70.60 -48.93
C ILE A 380 -53.19 -69.18 -49.48
N GLU A 381 -52.11 -68.67 -50.05
CA GLU A 381 -52.11 -67.37 -50.71
C GLU A 381 -52.37 -67.55 -52.21
N ASN A 382 -53.40 -66.87 -52.73
CA ASN A 382 -53.61 -66.81 -54.18
C ASN A 382 -52.89 -65.57 -54.74
N ALA A 383 -51.79 -65.81 -55.46
CA ALA A 383 -50.91 -64.76 -55.99
C ALA A 383 -51.60 -63.77 -56.94
N ASN A 384 -52.72 -64.15 -57.58
CA ASN A 384 -53.43 -63.29 -58.54
C ASN A 384 -54.48 -62.38 -57.90
N THR A 385 -55.10 -62.79 -56.79
CA THR A 385 -56.18 -62.04 -56.13
C THR A 385 -55.78 -61.43 -54.79
N LYS A 386 -54.55 -61.68 -54.30
CA LYS A 386 -54.07 -61.30 -52.96
C LYS A 386 -55.00 -61.73 -51.82
N THR A 387 -55.85 -62.72 -52.05
CA THR A 387 -56.73 -63.27 -51.02
C THR A 387 -56.02 -64.40 -50.31
N GLN A 388 -56.00 -64.29 -48.99
CA GLN A 388 -55.44 -65.28 -48.09
C GLN A 388 -56.57 -66.17 -47.60
N ASN A 389 -56.45 -67.47 -47.82
CA ASN A 389 -57.48 -68.42 -47.47
C ASN A 389 -56.89 -69.53 -46.60
N ILE A 390 -57.73 -70.06 -45.72
CA ILE A 390 -57.46 -71.26 -44.96
C ILE A 390 -58.56 -72.28 -45.22
N PHE A 391 -58.27 -73.56 -44.96
CA PHE A 391 -59.29 -74.59 -44.91
C PHE A 391 -59.61 -74.91 -43.46
N VAL A 392 -60.88 -74.71 -43.09
CA VAL A 392 -61.43 -75.06 -41.78
C VAL A 392 -62.25 -76.34 -41.93
N ILE A 393 -62.20 -77.21 -40.94
CA ILE A 393 -62.95 -78.48 -40.93
C ILE A 393 -64.25 -78.29 -40.15
N GLU A 394 -65.39 -78.42 -40.84
CA GLU A 394 -66.72 -78.43 -40.25
C GLU A 394 -67.39 -79.77 -40.59
N GLU A 395 -67.77 -80.56 -39.58
CA GLU A 395 -68.47 -81.85 -39.79
C GLU A 395 -67.79 -82.82 -40.78
N ASN A 396 -66.45 -82.95 -40.69
CA ASN A 396 -65.59 -83.74 -41.60
C ASN A 396 -65.52 -83.24 -43.06
N VAL A 397 -66.00 -82.04 -43.35
CA VAL A 397 -65.90 -81.39 -44.66
C VAL A 397 -64.95 -80.21 -44.58
N SER A 398 -64.03 -80.08 -45.54
CA SER A 398 -63.15 -78.91 -45.62
C SER A 398 -63.87 -77.74 -46.30
N ARG A 399 -63.99 -76.60 -45.60
CA ARG A 399 -64.47 -75.36 -46.20
C ARG A 399 -63.34 -74.36 -46.38
N ARG A 400 -63.28 -73.73 -47.56
CA ARG A 400 -62.36 -72.63 -47.83
C ARG A 400 -62.92 -71.36 -47.24
N ARG A 401 -62.19 -70.74 -46.32
CA ARG A 401 -62.56 -69.47 -45.70
C ARG A 401 -61.48 -68.43 -45.93
N ALA A 402 -61.89 -67.23 -46.35
CA ALA A 402 -60.99 -66.10 -46.45
C ALA A 402 -60.66 -65.58 -45.04
N VAL A 403 -59.39 -65.31 -44.79
CA VAL A 403 -58.91 -64.77 -43.52
C VAL A 403 -58.07 -63.53 -43.75
N GLU A 404 -58.10 -62.63 -42.77
CA GLU A 404 -57.22 -61.47 -42.69
C GLU A 404 -56.11 -61.76 -41.69
N ILE A 405 -54.86 -61.66 -42.10
CA ILE A 405 -53.71 -61.95 -41.23
C ILE A 405 -53.10 -60.68 -40.63
N GLY A 406 -52.56 -60.83 -39.43
CA GLY A 406 -51.82 -59.82 -38.68
C GLY A 406 -50.32 -60.10 -38.68
N LEU A 407 -49.72 -60.10 -37.50
CA LEU A 407 -48.28 -60.29 -37.31
C LEU A 407 -47.81 -61.71 -37.70
N LEU A 408 -46.66 -61.79 -38.35
CA LEU A 408 -46.00 -63.05 -38.69
C LEU A 408 -44.73 -63.19 -37.86
N GLN A 409 -44.65 -64.24 -37.03
CA GLN A 409 -43.51 -64.47 -36.14
C GLN A 409 -43.18 -65.96 -36.03
N GLY A 410 -41.91 -66.33 -36.23
CA GLY A 410 -41.41 -67.66 -35.85
C GLY A 410 -42.12 -68.87 -36.48
N GLY A 411 -42.73 -68.71 -37.66
CA GLY A 411 -43.45 -69.79 -38.36
C GLY A 411 -44.95 -69.90 -38.06
N VAL A 412 -45.47 -69.03 -37.18
CA VAL A 412 -46.90 -68.82 -36.97
C VAL A 412 -47.35 -67.46 -37.51
N VAL A 413 -48.63 -67.37 -37.84
CA VAL A 413 -49.28 -66.18 -38.38
C VAL A 413 -50.50 -65.88 -37.51
N GLU A 414 -50.61 -64.64 -37.08
CA GLU A 414 -51.80 -64.13 -36.41
C GLU A 414 -52.96 -63.97 -37.41
N VAL A 415 -54.16 -64.38 -37.03
CA VAL A 415 -55.40 -64.15 -37.79
C VAL A 415 -56.22 -63.07 -37.07
N LEU A 416 -56.47 -61.96 -37.77
CA LEU A 416 -57.27 -60.83 -37.28
C LEU A 416 -58.77 -61.07 -37.45
N SER A 417 -59.17 -61.68 -38.57
CA SER A 417 -60.56 -61.98 -38.87
C SER A 417 -60.74 -63.21 -39.76
N GLY A 418 -61.88 -63.89 -39.64
CA GLY A 418 -62.24 -65.05 -40.46
C GLY A 418 -62.00 -66.42 -39.83
N LEU A 419 -61.50 -66.50 -38.60
CA LEU A 419 -61.37 -67.75 -37.83
C LEU A 419 -61.84 -67.52 -36.39
N MET A 420 -62.54 -68.50 -35.81
CA MET A 420 -62.93 -68.49 -34.40
C MET A 420 -62.04 -69.43 -33.58
N GLU A 421 -61.88 -69.11 -32.30
CA GLU A 421 -61.15 -69.96 -31.36
C GLU A 421 -61.78 -71.36 -31.25
N GLY A 422 -60.95 -72.40 -31.34
CA GLY A 422 -61.38 -73.80 -31.28
C GLY A 422 -61.68 -74.46 -32.63
N GLU A 423 -61.66 -73.71 -33.74
CA GLU A 423 -61.83 -74.27 -35.09
C GLU A 423 -60.58 -75.04 -35.57
N ALA A 424 -60.77 -76.22 -36.16
CA ALA A 424 -59.68 -77.04 -36.68
C ALA A 424 -59.25 -76.58 -38.07
N VAL A 425 -57.97 -76.26 -38.23
CA VAL A 425 -57.38 -75.76 -39.48
C VAL A 425 -56.49 -76.83 -40.12
N VAL A 426 -56.57 -76.99 -41.44
CA VAL A 426 -55.74 -77.94 -42.19
C VAL A 426 -54.29 -77.45 -42.29
N THR A 427 -53.34 -78.27 -41.84
CA THR A 427 -51.89 -77.97 -41.86
C THR A 427 -51.13 -78.70 -42.97
N ALA A 428 -51.69 -79.78 -43.53
CA ALA A 428 -51.08 -80.60 -44.58
C ALA A 428 -52.12 -81.09 -45.61
N GLY A 429 -51.74 -81.14 -46.90
CA GLY A 429 -52.62 -81.56 -48.01
C GLY A 429 -53.51 -80.44 -48.59
N GLN A 430 -53.41 -79.23 -48.04
CA GLN A 430 -54.23 -78.05 -48.32
C GLN A 430 -54.22 -77.60 -49.80
N HIS A 431 -53.18 -77.89 -50.57
CA HIS A 431 -53.12 -77.56 -52.00
C HIS A 431 -53.92 -78.51 -52.91
N SER A 432 -54.26 -79.70 -52.41
CA SER A 432 -55.00 -80.72 -53.19
C SER A 432 -56.49 -80.74 -52.87
N LEU A 433 -56.92 -80.03 -51.82
CA LEU A 433 -58.31 -79.97 -51.35
C LEU A 433 -59.13 -78.92 -52.12
N LYS A 434 -60.38 -79.27 -52.43
CA LYS A 434 -61.40 -78.34 -52.93
C LYS A 434 -62.42 -78.02 -51.85
N ASP A 435 -63.09 -76.88 -52.00
CA ASP A 435 -64.16 -76.48 -51.09
C ASP A 435 -65.31 -77.51 -51.12
N GLY A 436 -65.68 -78.05 -49.96
CA GLY A 436 -66.72 -79.07 -49.81
C GLY A 436 -66.24 -80.53 -49.86
N GLU A 437 -64.93 -80.80 -49.84
CA GLU A 437 -64.37 -82.16 -49.91
C GLU A 437 -64.34 -82.85 -48.53
N GLU A 438 -64.63 -84.15 -48.48
CA GLU A 438 -64.54 -84.93 -47.23
C GLU A 438 -63.08 -85.13 -46.83
N VAL A 439 -62.76 -84.80 -45.58
CA VAL A 439 -61.41 -84.90 -45.04
C VAL A 439 -61.38 -85.80 -43.82
N ARG A 440 -60.36 -86.66 -43.75
CA ARG A 440 -60.09 -87.45 -42.55
C ARG A 440 -59.09 -86.69 -41.68
N VAL A 441 -59.52 -86.26 -40.50
CA VAL A 441 -58.63 -85.63 -39.52
C VAL A 441 -57.58 -86.65 -39.08
N VAL A 442 -56.32 -86.37 -39.38
CA VAL A 442 -55.17 -87.09 -38.82
C VAL A 442 -54.53 -86.11 -37.84
N ASN A 443 -54.79 -86.31 -36.54
CA ASN A 443 -54.15 -85.48 -35.52
C ASN A 443 -52.62 -85.66 -35.61
N PRO A 444 -51.85 -84.57 -35.57
CA PRO A 444 -50.40 -84.64 -35.48
C PRO A 444 -49.92 -85.31 -34.19
#